data_AF-A0A1Q9YEB8-F1
#
_entry.id   AF-A0A1Q9YEB8-F1
#
_cell.length_a   1.000
_cell.length_b   1.000
_cell.length_c   1.000
_cell.angle_alpha   90.00
_cell.angle_beta   90.00
_cell.angle_gamma   90.00
#
_symmetry.space_group_name_H-M   'P 1'
#
loop_
_entity.id
_entity.type
_entity.pdbx_description
1 polymer ?
#
loop_
_entity_poly.entity_id
_entity_poly.type
_entity_poly.pdbx_seq_one_letter_code
_entity_poly.pdbx_strand_id
1 'polypeptide(L)'
;MTTIVIWLSAEPWPGAKNLIEMLEVPEEYVMKLPYYPLHLIEPFALTNEELMKYGPEVGTVLVFIKNSKNQYQLNDVLKKYEAEFSNVSPLAYDWIYAVTKIEFDRKIKIRNGVINMCEAIIQMQNSSRNEGFKIGKDEGIRIGKHEGIEIGRNQELRKMAVKLLASGFSRETVANFLEISNAHLELVLSEEDK
;
A
#
# COMPACT_ATOMS: atom_id res chain seq x y z
N MET A 1 25.20 35.82 7.40
CA MET A 1 25.00 34.40 7.03
C MET A 1 23.58 34.03 7.43
N THR A 2 22.79 33.48 6.51
CA THR A 2 21.41 33.07 6.77
C THR A 2 21.32 31.57 6.59
N THR A 3 20.83 30.85 7.60
CA THR A 3 20.61 29.40 7.54
C THR A 3 19.16 29.13 7.19
N ILE A 4 18.90 28.29 6.19
CA ILE A 4 17.57 27.81 5.81
C ILE A 4 17.50 26.31 6.11
N VAL A 5 16.42 25.88 6.74
CA VAL A 5 16.14 24.47 7.00
C VAL A 5 14.99 24.03 6.10
N ILE A 6 15.19 22.93 5.37
CA ILE A 6 14.16 22.30 4.54
C ILE A 6 13.73 21.01 5.23
N TRP A 7 12.47 20.95 5.65
CA TRP A 7 11.90 19.76 6.26
C TRP A 7 11.38 18.82 5.18
N LEU A 8 12.18 17.81 4.82
CA LEU A 8 11.82 16.82 3.81
C LEU A 8 10.91 15.73 4.39
N SER A 9 9.70 16.10 4.78
CA SER A 9 8.68 15.17 5.27
C SER A 9 7.27 15.58 4.81
N ALA A 10 6.39 14.58 4.72
CA ALA A 10 4.96 14.79 4.56
C ALA A 10 4.28 15.23 5.85
N GLU A 11 4.94 15.04 7.00
CA GLU A 11 4.42 15.37 8.33
C GLU A 11 4.82 16.79 8.75
N PRO A 12 4.08 17.42 9.67
CA PRO A 12 4.47 18.71 10.22
C PRO A 12 5.84 18.67 10.92
N TRP A 13 6.52 19.81 10.95
CA TRP A 13 7.77 19.96 11.71
C TRP A 13 7.49 19.80 13.21
N PRO A 14 8.16 18.86 13.90
CA PRO A 14 7.85 18.56 15.30
C PRO A 14 8.58 19.45 16.31
N GLY A 15 9.55 20.25 15.86
CA GLY A 15 10.45 21.00 16.74
C GLY A 15 10.05 22.47 16.95
N ALA A 16 10.78 23.12 17.85
CA ALA A 16 10.71 24.57 18.03
C ALA A 16 11.06 25.32 16.72
N LYS A 17 10.40 26.46 16.49
CA LYS A 17 10.60 27.33 15.32
C LYS A 17 11.37 28.61 15.67
N ASN A 18 11.74 28.80 16.93
CA ASN A 18 12.60 29.91 17.37
C ASN A 18 13.34 29.55 18.68
N LEU A 19 14.33 30.39 19.03
CA LEU A 19 15.17 30.17 20.21
C LEU A 19 14.39 30.16 21.53
N ILE A 20 13.35 30.98 21.65
CA ILE A 20 12.55 31.11 22.87
C ILE A 20 11.79 29.81 23.15
N GLU A 21 11.16 29.25 22.12
CA GLU A 21 10.51 27.94 22.18
C GLU A 21 11.50 26.82 22.51
N MET A 22 12.70 26.84 21.91
CA MET A 22 13.71 25.80 22.12
C MET A 22 14.26 25.78 23.55
N LEU A 23 14.39 26.94 24.20
CA LEU A 23 14.93 27.08 25.54
C LEU A 23 13.85 27.04 26.65
N GLU A 24 12.56 26.95 26.29
CA GLU A 24 11.42 26.95 27.22
C GLU A 24 11.50 28.11 28.23
N VAL A 25 11.83 29.30 27.72
CA VAL A 25 12.18 30.46 28.55
C VAL A 25 10.95 30.96 29.32
N PRO A 26 11.04 31.17 30.65
CA PRO A 26 9.92 31.75 31.42
C PRO A 26 9.56 33.15 30.92
N GLU A 27 8.27 33.49 30.98
CA GLU A 27 7.69 34.69 30.36
C GLU A 27 8.41 35.99 30.80
N GLU A 28 8.82 36.08 32.06
CA GLU A 28 9.52 37.24 32.63
C GLU A 28 10.94 37.46 32.04
N TYR A 29 11.49 36.48 31.33
CA TYR A 29 12.78 36.57 30.66
C TYR A 29 12.69 36.66 29.13
N VAL A 30 11.50 36.49 28.54
CA VAL A 30 11.30 36.50 27.07
C VAL A 30 11.79 37.81 26.44
N MET A 31 11.45 38.97 27.03
CA MET A 31 11.88 40.28 26.52
C MET A 31 13.39 40.52 26.59
N LYS A 32 14.15 39.67 27.32
CA LYS A 32 15.60 39.79 27.46
C LYS A 32 16.36 39.01 26.39
N LEU A 33 15.68 38.20 25.59
CA LEU A 33 16.29 37.41 24.53
C LEU A 33 15.95 37.98 23.15
N PRO A 34 16.89 37.96 22.20
CA PRO A 34 16.58 38.36 20.84
C PRO A 34 15.69 37.30 20.17
N TYR A 35 14.73 37.75 19.36
CA TYR A 35 13.90 36.85 18.57
C TYR A 35 14.68 36.31 17.37
N TYR A 36 15.05 35.03 17.44
CA TYR A 36 15.74 34.32 16.36
C TYR A 36 14.82 33.26 15.76
N PRO A 37 14.14 33.56 14.63
CA PRO A 37 13.30 32.59 13.96
C PRO A 37 14.13 31.58 13.17
N LEU A 38 13.66 30.34 13.16
CA LEU A 38 14.12 29.30 12.23
C LEU A 38 13.52 29.58 10.86
N HIS A 39 14.36 29.81 9.85
CA HIS A 39 13.91 29.91 8.46
C HIS A 39 13.59 28.51 7.92
N LEU A 40 12.37 28.06 8.16
CA LEU A 40 11.90 26.72 7.87
C LEU A 40 11.03 26.69 6.59
N ILE A 41 11.38 25.81 5.66
CA ILE A 41 10.50 25.40 4.54
C ILE A 41 9.88 24.06 4.92
N GLU A 42 8.57 24.06 5.12
CA GLU A 42 7.79 22.92 5.60
C GLU A 42 6.72 22.55 4.55
N PRO A 43 6.87 21.45 3.80
CA PRO A 43 5.90 21.04 2.77
C PRO A 43 4.49 20.85 3.30
N PHE A 44 4.35 20.34 4.52
CA PHE A 44 3.06 20.15 5.16
C PHE A 44 2.26 21.46 5.27
N ALA A 45 2.93 22.56 5.65
CA ALA A 45 2.29 23.85 5.93
C ALA A 45 1.96 24.69 4.68
N LEU A 46 2.57 24.40 3.52
CA LEU A 46 2.43 25.19 2.30
C LEU A 46 1.50 24.52 1.28
N THR A 47 0.79 25.30 0.47
CA THR A 47 0.01 24.75 -0.66
C THR A 47 0.93 24.21 -1.76
N ASN A 48 0.42 23.32 -2.62
CA ASN A 48 1.21 22.80 -3.74
C ASN A 48 1.66 23.93 -4.68
N GLU A 49 0.80 24.93 -4.90
CA GLU A 49 1.11 26.12 -5.70
C GLU A 49 2.24 26.95 -5.11
N GLU A 50 2.28 27.12 -3.78
CA GLU A 50 3.38 27.80 -3.09
C GLU A 50 4.68 26.99 -3.20
N LEU A 51 4.61 25.68 -3.06
CA LEU A 51 5.78 24.80 -3.18
C LEU A 51 6.38 24.81 -4.59
N MET A 52 5.55 24.87 -5.64
CA MET A 52 6.06 24.95 -7.01
C MET A 52 6.80 26.26 -7.31
N LYS A 53 6.61 27.33 -6.53
CA LYS A 53 7.38 28.58 -6.68
C LYS A 53 8.87 28.43 -6.36
N TYR A 54 9.27 27.36 -5.67
CA TYR A 54 10.67 27.01 -5.44
C TYR A 54 11.37 26.42 -6.68
N GLY A 55 10.66 26.36 -7.81
CA GLY A 55 11.21 25.95 -9.10
C GLY A 55 11.04 24.46 -9.39
N PRO A 56 11.38 24.02 -10.62
CA PRO A 56 11.06 22.67 -11.11
C PRO A 56 11.86 21.55 -10.44
N GLU A 57 12.97 21.85 -9.77
CA GLU A 57 13.76 20.84 -9.07
C GLU A 57 13.29 20.68 -7.62
N VAL A 58 13.49 21.71 -6.80
CA VAL A 58 13.10 21.66 -5.37
C VAL A 58 11.58 21.61 -5.20
N GLY A 59 10.82 22.41 -5.94
CA GLY A 59 9.36 22.47 -5.82
C GLY A 59 8.70 21.12 -6.09
N THR A 60 9.11 20.45 -7.18
CA THR A 60 8.65 19.09 -7.53
C THR A 60 8.92 18.08 -6.42
N VAL A 61 10.12 18.12 -5.81
CA VAL A 61 10.47 17.25 -4.68
C VAL A 61 9.57 17.51 -3.48
N LEU A 62 9.39 18.77 -3.08
CA LEU A 62 8.58 19.12 -1.91
C LEU A 62 7.10 18.78 -2.11
N VAL A 63 6.56 19.07 -3.30
CA VAL A 63 5.18 18.70 -3.66
C VAL A 63 5.02 17.19 -3.65
N PHE A 64 5.96 16.43 -4.21
CA PHE A 64 5.88 14.98 -4.20
C PHE A 64 5.91 14.44 -2.76
N ILE A 65 6.88 14.88 -1.94
CA ILE A 65 7.02 14.44 -0.54
C ILE A 65 5.73 14.70 0.24
N LYS A 66 5.17 15.93 0.15
CA LYS A 66 3.93 16.31 0.83
C LYS A 66 2.78 15.32 0.56
N ASN A 67 2.63 14.90 -0.70
CA ASN A 67 1.51 14.07 -1.13
C ASN A 67 1.82 12.56 -1.11
N SER A 68 3.06 12.17 -0.80
CA SER A 68 3.57 10.79 -0.92
C SER A 68 2.85 9.75 -0.06
N LYS A 69 2.19 10.16 1.03
CA LYS A 69 1.46 9.26 1.95
C LYS A 69 0.05 8.92 1.51
N ASN A 70 -0.52 9.66 0.56
CA ASN A 70 -1.88 9.43 0.07
C ASN A 70 -1.85 9.22 -1.44
N GLN A 71 -2.09 7.99 -1.88
CA GLN A 71 -2.03 7.61 -3.28
C GLN A 71 -2.98 8.42 -4.18
N TYR A 72 -4.18 8.77 -3.70
CA TYR A 72 -5.13 9.54 -4.49
C TYR A 72 -4.66 10.98 -4.68
N GLN A 73 -4.22 11.63 -3.59
CA GLN A 73 -3.67 12.99 -3.66
C GLN A 73 -2.41 13.03 -4.52
N LEU A 74 -1.52 12.04 -4.38
CA LEU A 74 -0.32 11.93 -5.21
C LEU A 74 -0.68 11.82 -6.69
N ASN A 75 -1.63 10.95 -7.05
CA ASN A 75 -2.10 10.81 -8.43
C ASN A 75 -2.68 12.12 -8.99
N ASP A 76 -3.49 12.83 -8.19
CA ASP A 76 -4.10 14.08 -8.62
C ASP A 76 -3.04 15.17 -8.85
N VAL A 77 -2.02 15.22 -7.99
CA VAL A 77 -0.90 16.15 -8.11
C VAL A 77 -0.04 15.86 -9.34
N LEU A 78 0.27 14.59 -9.63
CA LEU A 78 1.01 14.23 -10.84
C LEU A 78 0.26 14.62 -12.12
N LYS A 79 -1.07 14.46 -12.13
CA LYS A 79 -1.89 14.91 -13.26
C LYS A 79 -1.92 16.42 -13.38
N LYS A 80 -2.03 17.13 -12.25
CA LYS A 80 -2.09 18.58 -12.20
C LYS A 80 -0.79 19.24 -12.68
N TYR A 81 0.35 18.67 -12.33
CA TYR A 81 1.69 19.17 -12.68
C TYR A 81 2.40 18.19 -13.63
N GLU A 82 1.67 17.69 -14.64
CA GLU A 82 2.16 16.65 -15.55
C GLU A 82 3.42 17.09 -16.32
N ALA A 83 3.51 18.37 -16.68
CA ALA A 83 4.65 18.92 -17.40
C ALA A 83 5.96 18.82 -16.59
N GLU A 84 5.87 19.06 -15.28
CA GLU A 84 6.99 18.99 -14.35
C GLU A 84 7.32 17.54 -13.97
N PHE A 85 6.30 16.74 -13.63
CA PHE A 85 6.49 15.35 -13.21
C PHE A 85 6.82 14.39 -14.35
N SER A 86 6.62 14.78 -15.61
CA SER A 86 7.10 14.02 -16.77
C SER A 86 8.56 14.27 -17.11
N ASN A 87 9.20 15.28 -16.51
CA ASN A 87 10.56 15.75 -16.84
C ASN A 87 11.43 15.93 -15.58
N VAL A 88 11.38 14.97 -14.65
CA VAL A 88 12.09 15.08 -13.37
C VAL A 88 13.58 14.81 -13.55
N SER A 89 14.45 15.63 -12.93
CA SER A 89 15.90 15.39 -12.96
C SER A 89 16.27 14.13 -12.16
N PRO A 90 17.37 13.43 -12.49
CA PRO A 90 17.86 12.32 -11.68
C PRO A 90 18.11 12.68 -10.22
N LEU A 91 18.59 13.92 -9.97
CA LEU A 91 18.83 14.40 -8.62
C LEU A 91 17.54 14.57 -7.82
N ALA A 92 16.51 15.20 -8.41
CA ALA A 92 15.20 15.33 -7.79
C ALA A 92 14.58 13.95 -7.50
N TYR A 93 14.71 13.02 -8.45
CA TYR A 93 14.29 11.64 -8.25
C TYR A 93 15.01 10.98 -7.07
N ASP A 94 16.34 11.10 -6.99
CA ASP A 94 17.12 10.51 -5.90
C ASP A 94 16.70 11.07 -4.53
N TRP A 95 16.37 12.37 -4.45
CA TRP A 95 15.83 12.98 -3.23
C TRP A 95 14.47 12.40 -2.87
N ILE A 96 13.56 12.33 -3.84
CA ILE A 96 12.24 11.73 -3.66
C ILE A 96 12.37 10.29 -3.17
N TYR A 97 13.21 9.48 -3.82
CA TYR A 97 13.45 8.09 -3.43
C TYR A 97 14.06 8.00 -2.02
N ALA A 98 15.08 8.80 -1.72
CA ALA A 98 15.76 8.78 -0.42
C ALA A 98 14.79 9.02 0.74
N VAL A 99 13.84 9.94 0.57
CA VAL A 99 12.86 10.33 1.59
C VAL A 99 11.65 9.41 1.61
N THR A 100 11.04 9.14 0.46
CA THR A 100 9.73 8.46 0.38
C THR A 100 9.86 6.94 0.30
N LYS A 101 11.01 6.43 -0.12
CA LYS A 101 11.26 5.01 -0.47
C LYS A 101 10.33 4.48 -1.57
N ILE A 102 9.65 5.36 -2.30
CA ILE A 102 8.86 4.98 -3.47
C ILE A 102 9.84 4.74 -4.62
N GLU A 103 9.95 3.49 -5.03
CA GLU A 103 10.80 3.08 -6.14
C GLU A 103 10.01 3.03 -7.44
N PHE A 104 10.58 3.61 -8.49
CA PHE A 104 10.07 3.50 -9.84
C PHE A 104 10.99 2.60 -10.65
N ASP A 105 10.42 1.88 -11.63
CA ASP A 105 11.26 1.11 -12.54
C ASP A 105 12.16 2.09 -13.31
N ARG A 106 13.48 2.01 -13.03
CA ARG A 106 14.50 2.87 -13.64
C ARG A 106 14.56 2.72 -15.16
N LYS A 107 13.94 1.68 -15.73
CA LYS A 107 13.77 1.50 -17.17
C LYS A 107 12.74 2.45 -17.79
N ILE A 108 11.96 3.17 -16.98
CA ILE A 108 11.01 4.19 -17.41
C ILE A 108 11.78 5.44 -17.86
N LYS A 109 12.38 5.27 -19.03
CA LYS A 109 12.90 6.24 -19.99
C LYS A 109 13.64 7.43 -19.40
N ILE A 110 14.94 7.21 -19.23
CA ILE A 110 15.96 8.23 -19.44
C ILE A 110 15.98 8.57 -20.95
N ARG A 111 15.03 9.36 -21.45
CA ARG A 111 15.24 10.09 -22.71
C ARG A 111 15.84 11.43 -22.35
N ASN A 112 17.07 11.70 -22.80
CA ASN A 112 17.82 12.91 -22.50
C ASN A 112 18.20 13.13 -21.01
N GLY A 113 18.18 12.10 -20.17
CA GLY A 113 18.59 12.22 -18.76
C GLY A 113 17.46 12.41 -17.75
N VAL A 114 16.23 12.70 -18.18
CA VAL A 114 15.09 12.97 -17.27
C VAL A 114 14.22 11.73 -17.03
N ILE A 115 13.44 11.74 -15.96
CA ILE A 115 12.57 10.64 -15.51
C ILE A 115 11.11 11.08 -15.61
N ASN A 116 10.29 10.25 -16.29
CA ASN A 116 8.85 10.47 -16.37
C ASN A 116 8.14 9.75 -15.21
N MET A 117 7.88 10.47 -14.13
CA MET A 117 7.25 9.93 -12.92
C MET A 117 5.75 9.67 -13.09
N CYS A 118 5.08 10.38 -14.01
CA CYS A 118 3.68 10.12 -14.36
C CYS A 118 3.51 8.74 -15.00
N GLU A 119 4.32 8.41 -16.02
CA GLU A 119 4.35 7.09 -16.65
C GLU A 119 4.73 6.01 -15.62
N ALA A 120 5.66 6.33 -14.72
CA ALA A 120 6.14 5.40 -13.71
C ALA A 120 5.08 4.95 -12.72
N ILE A 121 4.28 5.89 -12.22
CA ILE A 121 3.22 5.57 -11.26
C ILE A 121 2.10 4.76 -11.91
N ILE A 122 1.75 5.06 -13.17
CA ILE A 122 0.76 4.28 -13.92
C ILE A 122 1.23 2.84 -14.11
N GLN A 123 2.50 2.65 -14.48
CA GLN A 123 3.06 1.30 -14.64
C GLN A 123 3.10 0.54 -13.32
N MET A 124 3.54 1.17 -12.23
CA MET A 124 3.54 0.58 -10.89
C MET A 124 2.13 0.12 -10.50
N GLN A 125 1.10 0.96 -10.70
CA GLN A 125 -0.29 0.61 -10.39
C GLN A 125 -0.80 -0.56 -11.23
N ASN A 126 -0.50 -0.58 -12.53
CA ASN A 126 -0.89 -1.68 -13.41
C ASN A 126 -0.19 -2.99 -13.04
N SER A 127 1.10 -2.94 -12.69
CA SER A 127 1.86 -4.09 -12.22
C SER A 127 1.26 -4.66 -10.93
N SER A 128 1.01 -3.82 -9.93
CA SER A 128 0.38 -4.24 -8.67
C SER A 128 -1.01 -4.84 -8.89
N ARG A 129 -1.81 -4.25 -9.80
CA ARG A 129 -3.14 -4.79 -10.15
C ARG A 129 -3.05 -6.16 -10.82
N ASN A 130 -2.13 -6.33 -11.76
CA ASN A 130 -1.94 -7.58 -12.48
C ASN A 130 -1.42 -8.69 -11.56
N GLU A 131 -0.50 -8.36 -10.66
CA GLU A 131 0.00 -9.28 -9.65
C GLU A 131 -1.11 -9.71 -8.69
N GLY A 132 -1.90 -8.75 -8.17
CA GLY A 132 -3.06 -9.05 -7.34
C GLY A 132 -4.08 -9.94 -8.04
N PHE A 133 -4.37 -9.68 -9.33
CA PHE A 133 -5.26 -10.52 -10.13
C PHE A 133 -4.72 -11.94 -10.30
N LYS A 134 -3.41 -12.08 -10.59
CA LYS A 134 -2.77 -13.38 -10.74
C LYS A 134 -2.83 -14.19 -9.45
N ILE A 135 -2.46 -13.58 -8.32
CA ILE A 135 -2.53 -14.21 -7.00
C ILE A 135 -3.97 -14.64 -6.69
N GLY A 136 -4.94 -13.74 -6.88
CA GLY A 136 -6.35 -14.05 -6.62
C GLY A 136 -6.89 -15.18 -7.49
N LYS A 137 -6.50 -15.22 -8.77
CA LYS A 137 -6.88 -16.30 -9.69
C LYS A 137 -6.27 -17.63 -9.28
N ASP A 138 -4.96 -17.66 -9.00
CA ASP A 138 -4.24 -18.87 -8.63
C ASP A 138 -4.78 -19.44 -7.32
N GLU A 139 -5.03 -18.57 -6.33
CA GLU A 139 -5.61 -18.96 -5.04
C GLU A 139 -7.06 -19.44 -5.18
N GLY A 140 -7.87 -18.75 -5.98
CA GLY A 140 -9.25 -19.16 -6.25
C GLY A 140 -9.34 -20.53 -6.94
N ILE A 141 -8.45 -20.81 -7.89
CA ILE A 141 -8.34 -22.14 -8.52
C ILE A 141 -7.91 -23.19 -7.51
N ARG A 142 -6.93 -22.88 -6.66
CA ARG A 142 -6.41 -23.80 -5.65
C ARG A 142 -7.48 -24.19 -4.62
N ILE A 143 -8.16 -23.20 -4.05
CA ILE A 143 -9.24 -23.40 -3.08
C ILE A 143 -10.40 -24.15 -3.75
N GLY A 144 -10.87 -23.67 -4.90
CA GLY A 144 -12.00 -24.28 -5.61
C GLY A 144 -11.74 -25.73 -6.02
N LYS A 145 -10.51 -26.06 -6.41
CA LYS A 145 -10.13 -27.46 -6.70
C LYS A 145 -10.13 -28.31 -5.43
N HIS A 146 -9.58 -27.81 -4.32
CA HIS A 146 -9.54 -28.55 -3.07
C HIS A 146 -10.95 -28.82 -2.53
N GLU A 147 -11.75 -27.77 -2.38
CA GLU A 147 -13.14 -27.87 -1.90
C GLU A 147 -13.99 -28.70 -2.85
N GLY A 148 -13.85 -28.52 -4.17
CA GLY A 148 -14.60 -29.30 -5.15
C GLY A 148 -14.30 -30.80 -5.10
N ILE A 149 -13.04 -31.18 -4.88
CA ILE A 149 -12.66 -32.60 -4.71
C ILE A 149 -13.25 -33.16 -3.42
N GLU A 150 -13.19 -32.41 -2.32
CA GLU A 150 -13.69 -32.83 -1.02
C GLU A 150 -15.21 -32.99 -1.02
N ILE A 151 -15.93 -32.01 -1.56
CA ILE A 151 -17.39 -32.06 -1.77
C ILE A 151 -17.76 -33.25 -2.65
N GLY A 152 -17.08 -33.44 -3.79
CA GLY A 152 -17.35 -34.56 -4.68
C GLY A 152 -17.14 -35.92 -4.01
N ARG A 153 -16.06 -36.06 -3.20
CA ARG A 153 -15.79 -37.28 -2.43
C ARG A 153 -16.87 -37.53 -1.38
N ASN A 154 -17.27 -36.51 -0.62
CA ASN A 154 -18.31 -36.64 0.40
C ASN A 154 -19.68 -36.97 -0.20
N GLN A 155 -20.04 -36.39 -1.36
CA GLN A 155 -21.26 -36.72 -2.08
C GLN A 155 -21.29 -38.19 -2.55
N GLU A 156 -20.18 -38.72 -3.07
CA GLU A 156 -20.10 -40.13 -3.46
C GLU A 156 -20.13 -41.07 -2.24
N LEU A 157 -19.42 -40.73 -1.16
CA LEU A 157 -19.50 -41.44 0.12
C LEU A 157 -20.94 -41.49 0.65
N ARG A 158 -21.66 -40.37 0.60
CA ARG A 158 -23.08 -40.28 0.99
C ARG A 158 -23.95 -41.22 0.17
N LYS A 159 -23.83 -41.19 -1.16
CA LYS A 159 -24.61 -42.06 -2.06
C LYS A 159 -24.38 -43.54 -1.76
N MET A 160 -23.14 -43.95 -1.52
CA MET A 160 -22.80 -45.33 -1.15
C MET A 160 -23.36 -45.69 0.23
N ALA A 161 -23.17 -44.83 1.23
CA ALA A 161 -23.67 -45.03 2.58
C ALA A 161 -25.20 -45.22 2.61
N VAL A 162 -25.94 -44.34 1.92
CA VAL A 162 -27.41 -44.42 1.83
C VAL A 162 -27.86 -45.75 1.21
N LYS A 163 -27.22 -46.20 0.12
CA LYS A 163 -27.56 -47.48 -0.53
C LYS A 163 -27.29 -48.69 0.36
N LEU A 164 -26.17 -48.70 1.08
CA LEU A 164 -25.82 -49.81 1.98
C LEU A 164 -26.77 -49.83 3.19
N LEU A 165 -27.07 -48.68 3.80
CA LEU A 165 -28.03 -48.59 4.90
C LEU A 165 -29.43 -49.05 4.47
N ALA A 166 -29.90 -48.63 3.28
CA ALA A 166 -31.17 -49.07 2.73
C ALA A 166 -31.21 -50.58 2.43
N SER A 167 -30.05 -51.21 2.23
CA SER A 167 -29.91 -52.65 2.04
C SER A 167 -29.87 -53.43 3.36
N GLY A 168 -30.02 -52.76 4.50
CA GLY A 168 -30.11 -53.37 5.84
C GLY A 168 -28.78 -53.51 6.58
N PHE A 169 -27.67 -52.97 6.05
CA PHE A 169 -26.40 -52.96 6.77
C PHE A 169 -26.43 -51.99 7.97
N SER A 170 -25.78 -52.37 9.08
CA SER A 170 -25.66 -51.49 10.25
C SER A 170 -24.71 -50.31 9.98
N ARG A 171 -24.86 -49.21 10.71
CA ARG A 171 -23.97 -48.04 10.58
C ARG A 171 -22.49 -48.41 10.80
N GLU A 172 -22.21 -49.27 11.77
CA GLU A 172 -20.85 -49.72 12.06
C GLU A 172 -20.25 -50.52 10.90
N THR A 173 -21.05 -51.39 10.27
CA THR A 173 -20.62 -52.14 9.07
C THR A 173 -20.38 -51.21 7.89
N VAL A 174 -21.23 -50.20 7.68
CA VAL A 174 -21.08 -49.22 6.59
C VAL A 174 -19.86 -48.33 6.79
N ALA A 175 -19.63 -47.82 8.01
CA ALA A 175 -18.45 -47.03 8.35
C ALA A 175 -17.15 -47.82 8.08
N ASN A 176 -17.12 -49.09 8.49
CA ASN A 176 -15.99 -49.98 8.21
C ASN A 176 -15.81 -50.24 6.70
N PHE A 177 -16.89 -50.47 5.95
CA PHE A 177 -16.82 -50.73 4.50
C PHE A 177 -16.33 -49.51 3.70
N LEU A 178 -16.68 -48.31 4.14
CA LEU A 178 -16.26 -47.06 3.52
C LEU A 178 -14.92 -46.53 4.08
N GLU A 179 -14.31 -47.24 5.03
CA GLU A 179 -13.06 -46.87 5.70
C GLU A 179 -13.10 -45.46 6.32
N ILE A 180 -14.22 -45.10 6.94
CA ILE A 180 -14.42 -43.82 7.62
C ILE A 180 -14.87 -44.02 9.07
N SER A 181 -14.69 -42.99 9.90
CA SER A 181 -15.19 -43.03 11.28
C SER A 181 -16.72 -42.90 11.31
N ASN A 182 -17.35 -43.42 12.36
CA ASN A 182 -18.79 -43.20 12.58
C ASN A 182 -19.15 -41.71 12.65
N ALA A 183 -18.27 -40.87 13.21
CA ALA A 183 -18.46 -39.42 13.25
C ALA A 183 -18.43 -38.79 11.85
N HIS A 184 -17.51 -39.20 10.98
CA HIS A 184 -17.47 -38.75 9.58
C HIS A 184 -18.69 -39.23 8.80
N LEU A 185 -19.12 -40.48 9.03
CA LEU A 185 -20.34 -41.02 8.43
C LEU A 185 -21.57 -40.21 8.84
N GLU A 186 -21.70 -39.81 10.12
CA GLU A 186 -22.78 -38.95 10.58
C GLU A 186 -22.75 -37.57 9.94
N LEU A 187 -21.58 -36.95 9.82
CA LEU A 187 -21.40 -35.65 9.15
C LEU A 187 -21.87 -35.73 7.69
N VAL A 188 -21.37 -36.70 6.93
CA VAL A 188 -21.73 -36.89 5.51
C VAL A 188 -23.22 -37.22 5.33
N LEU A 189 -23.84 -37.92 6.28
CA LEU A 189 -25.28 -38.20 6.28
C LEU A 189 -26.14 -37.01 6.76
N SER A 190 -25.57 -36.04 7.47
CA SER A 190 -26.26 -34.85 7.96
C SER A 190 -26.32 -33.68 6.97
N GLU A 191 -25.44 -33.66 5.96
CA GLU A 191 -25.47 -32.64 4.91
C GLU A 191 -26.73 -32.80 4.05
N GLU A 192 -27.70 -31.87 4.16
CA GLU A 192 -28.84 -31.77 3.24
C GLU A 192 -28.39 -31.18 1.90
N ASP A 193 -28.95 -31.70 0.80
CA ASP A 193 -28.76 -31.14 -0.54
C ASP A 193 -29.28 -29.69 -0.55
N LYS A 194 -28.37 -28.71 -0.60
CA LYS A 194 -28.70 -27.29 -0.80
C LYS A 194 -28.97 -26.98 -2.27
#